data_AF-A0A9P8ZFT6-F1
#
_entry.id   AF-A0A9P8ZFT6-F1
#
_cell.length_a   1.000
_cell.length_b   1.000
_cell.length_c   1.000
_cell.angle_alpha   90.00
_cell.angle_beta   90.00
_cell.angle_gamma   90.00
#
_symmetry.space_group_name_H-M   'P 1'
#
loop_
_entity.id
_entity.type
_entity.pdbx_description
1 polymer ?
#
loop_
_entity_poly.entity_id
_entity_poly.type
_entity_poly.pdbx_seq_one_letter_code
_entity_poly.pdbx_strand_id
1 'polypeptide(L)'
;MSRSLTAYSDDLDKILKPAHTAAHYASNAAEPCADGTRVQILSTLRQWAASNQGPRIFWLAGLAGTGKTTIASSFCRQCQAAGVMVLSFFISRNTPDRNTITAVVSTLSHQLSHVNSAVLDTIHAALKKQPPILYSKIAVQAKELLVDPLTTLLTTSTTTKKRIIIVIDAMDECDDFAASDGRDLLRTLVPALCHQGHDVKLFLTSRYEPELRVMLDRVRARDVPTPRGRGELRLGRHPHIRHKGFADIRERYPKIPSAWPPLYQANELVEMSGKLFVFASTVLLWIGEPKASPVSRLTEVLAAIRDSRPVGQHERSPYEYLDALYLTVLRNATPDADPESVTNSRLRQVLFMVMYDGYSVSFDIIAAVLWLADHELDPLLGSLRGGGANPEQNVHRARP
;
A
#
# COMPACT_ATOMS: atom_id res chain seq x y z
N MET A 1 22.38 37.17 -6.09
CA MET A 1 21.72 36.64 -7.30
C MET A 1 20.79 35.52 -6.87
N SER A 2 19.48 35.75 -6.75
CA SER A 2 18.52 34.70 -6.39
C SER A 2 18.15 33.89 -7.63
N ARG A 3 18.72 32.69 -7.78
CA ARG A 3 18.16 31.68 -8.69
C ARG A 3 16.74 31.34 -8.19
N SER A 4 15.76 31.22 -9.10
CA SER A 4 14.40 30.85 -8.71
C SER A 4 14.37 29.42 -8.14
N LEU A 5 13.44 29.15 -7.21
CA LEU A 5 13.23 27.81 -6.62
C LEU A 5 13.04 26.73 -7.71
N THR A 6 12.46 27.10 -8.85
CA THR A 6 12.25 26.21 -10.00
C THR A 6 13.56 25.73 -10.63
N ALA A 7 14.57 26.60 -10.80
CA ALA A 7 15.86 26.19 -11.36
C ALA A 7 16.70 25.32 -10.39
N TYR A 8 16.41 25.40 -9.09
CA TYR A 8 17.01 24.52 -8.08
C TYR A 8 16.32 23.15 -8.01
N SER A 9 15.01 23.09 -8.27
CA SER A 9 14.25 21.83 -8.31
C SER A 9 14.81 20.87 -9.37
N ASP A 10 15.07 21.36 -10.59
CA ASP A 10 15.55 20.53 -11.71
C ASP A 10 16.94 19.92 -11.47
N ASP A 11 17.75 20.55 -10.62
CA ASP A 11 19.08 20.04 -10.23
C ASP A 11 18.96 18.96 -9.16
N LEU A 12 18.05 19.15 -8.19
CA LEU A 12 17.74 18.14 -7.18
C LEU A 12 17.13 16.88 -7.76
N ASP A 13 16.23 16.99 -8.75
CA ASP A 13 15.65 15.83 -9.42
C ASP A 13 16.72 14.94 -10.06
N LYS A 14 17.75 15.55 -10.66
CA LYS A 14 18.86 14.82 -11.29
C LYS A 14 19.77 14.15 -10.26
N ILE A 15 20.01 14.81 -9.13
CA ILE A 15 20.94 14.34 -8.11
C ILE A 15 20.26 13.30 -7.21
N LEU A 16 19.14 13.65 -6.57
CA LEU A 16 18.43 12.79 -5.62
C LEU A 16 17.71 11.64 -6.31
N LYS A 17 17.29 11.81 -7.57
CA LYS A 17 16.47 10.86 -8.34
C LYS A 17 15.25 10.39 -7.53
N PRO A 18 14.40 11.32 -7.05
CA PRO A 18 13.25 10.97 -6.21
C PRO A 18 12.24 10.12 -7.01
N ALA A 19 11.65 9.13 -6.34
CA ALA A 19 10.59 8.32 -6.91
C ALA A 19 9.25 9.05 -6.76
N HIS A 20 8.96 9.97 -7.69
CA HIS A 20 7.73 10.78 -7.67
C HIS A 20 6.45 9.93 -7.61
N THR A 21 6.48 8.75 -8.22
CA THR A 21 5.38 7.77 -8.23
C THR A 21 5.16 7.07 -6.88
N ALA A 22 6.06 7.24 -5.92
CA ALA A 22 5.93 6.72 -4.56
C ALA A 22 5.19 7.67 -3.60
N ALA A 23 4.89 8.90 -4.02
CA ALA A 23 4.20 9.86 -3.15
C ALA A 23 2.69 9.63 -3.11
N HIS A 24 2.02 10.03 -2.03
CA HIS A 24 0.56 9.91 -1.88
C HIS A 24 -0.24 10.71 -2.93
N TYR A 25 0.38 11.73 -3.53
CA TYR A 25 -0.21 12.58 -4.55
C TYR A 25 0.14 12.15 -5.98
N ALA A 26 0.87 11.05 -6.15
CA ALA A 26 1.18 10.52 -7.48
C ALA A 26 -0.10 10.11 -8.22
N SER A 27 -0.07 10.20 -9.56
CA SER A 27 -1.21 9.78 -10.40
C SER A 27 -1.55 8.30 -10.26
N ASN A 28 -0.56 7.47 -9.93
CA ASN A 28 -0.69 6.04 -9.66
C ASN A 28 -0.72 5.71 -8.16
N ALA A 29 -0.94 6.71 -7.29
CA ALA A 29 -1.06 6.48 -5.86
C ALA A 29 -2.27 5.57 -5.56
N ALA A 30 -2.17 4.81 -4.48
CA ALA A 30 -3.27 3.97 -4.04
C ALA A 30 -4.52 4.80 -3.75
N GLU A 31 -5.68 4.32 -4.19
CA GLU A 31 -6.96 4.96 -3.87
C GLU A 31 -7.19 4.97 -2.35
N PRO A 32 -7.86 6.01 -1.83
CA PRO A 32 -8.25 6.04 -0.43
C PRO A 32 -9.35 5.02 -0.16
N CYS A 33 -9.64 4.85 1.12
CA CYS A 33 -10.73 4.05 1.63
C CYS A 33 -12.03 4.62 1.07
N ALA A 34 -12.89 3.72 0.60
CA ALA A 34 -14.25 4.08 0.27
C ALA A 34 -14.96 4.74 1.47
N ASP A 35 -15.86 5.68 1.20
CA ASP A 35 -16.62 6.39 2.22
C ASP A 35 -17.32 5.43 3.19
N GLY A 36 -17.35 5.81 4.46
CA GLY A 36 -17.85 4.99 5.55
C GLY A 36 -16.88 3.87 5.97
N THR A 37 -15.95 3.42 5.13
CA THR A 37 -15.05 2.33 5.49
C THR A 37 -13.91 2.80 6.40
N ARG A 38 -13.38 1.88 7.23
CA ARG A 38 -12.20 2.12 8.10
C ARG A 38 -12.31 3.35 9.01
N VAL A 39 -13.52 3.81 9.30
CA VAL A 39 -13.81 5.02 10.10
C VAL A 39 -13.13 4.98 11.46
N GLN A 40 -13.17 3.84 12.16
CA GLN A 40 -12.57 3.71 13.49
C GLN A 40 -11.06 3.93 13.46
N ILE A 41 -10.32 3.19 12.60
CA ILE A 41 -8.86 3.34 12.49
C ILE A 41 -8.46 4.72 11.97
N LEU A 42 -9.18 5.27 11.00
CA LEU A 42 -8.92 6.63 10.49
C LEU A 42 -9.19 7.68 11.58
N SER A 43 -10.21 7.48 12.42
CA SER A 43 -10.44 8.32 13.60
C SER A 43 -9.29 8.22 14.61
N THR A 44 -8.83 7.00 14.92
CA THR A 44 -7.67 6.79 15.80
C THR A 44 -6.42 7.47 15.24
N LEU A 45 -6.13 7.34 13.94
CA LEU A 45 -5.00 7.98 13.29
C LEU A 45 -5.10 9.51 13.34
N ARG A 46 -6.29 10.08 13.10
CA ARG A 46 -6.51 11.53 13.23
C ARG A 46 -6.29 12.03 14.65
N GLN A 47 -6.82 11.32 15.66
CA GLN A 47 -6.63 11.68 17.06
C GLN A 47 -5.15 11.57 17.46
N TRP A 48 -4.49 10.49 17.05
CA TRP A 48 -3.05 10.32 17.23
C TRP A 48 -2.26 11.45 16.59
N ALA A 49 -2.54 11.78 15.32
CA ALA A 49 -1.90 12.87 14.60
C ALA A 49 -2.14 14.22 15.29
N ALA A 50 -3.35 14.45 15.82
CA ALA A 50 -3.74 15.69 16.47
C ALA A 50 -3.10 15.91 17.87
N SER A 51 -2.72 14.84 18.56
CA SER A 51 -2.29 14.91 19.96
C SER A 51 -0.85 15.37 20.14
N ASN A 52 -0.60 16.43 20.90
CA ASN A 52 0.78 16.81 21.27
C ASN A 52 1.39 15.89 22.36
N GLN A 53 0.56 15.02 22.95
CA GLN A 53 0.93 14.05 23.97
C GLN A 53 0.88 12.63 23.41
N GLY A 54 1.73 11.75 23.92
CA GLY A 54 1.74 10.33 23.53
C GLY A 54 2.77 9.99 22.44
N PRO A 55 2.61 8.82 21.80
CA PRO A 55 3.68 8.24 20.98
C PRO A 55 3.92 9.03 19.69
N ARG A 56 5.19 9.21 19.32
CA ARG A 56 5.58 9.83 18.04
C ARG A 56 5.44 8.89 16.83
N ILE A 57 5.31 7.59 17.08
CA ILE A 57 5.24 6.55 16.05
C ILE A 57 3.93 5.78 16.16
N PHE A 58 3.18 5.74 15.05
CA PHE A 58 2.07 4.83 14.86
C PHE A 58 2.47 3.74 13.88
N TRP A 59 2.34 2.48 14.28
CA TRP A 59 2.68 1.33 13.43
C TRP A 59 1.44 0.49 13.19
N LEU A 60 0.93 0.53 11.95
CA LEU A 60 -0.17 -0.31 11.50
C LEU A 60 0.37 -1.63 10.93
N ALA A 61 0.45 -2.64 11.79
CA ALA A 61 0.81 -4.00 11.41
C ALA A 61 -0.43 -4.79 10.97
N GLY A 62 -0.32 -5.53 9.86
CA GLY A 62 -1.40 -6.39 9.39
C GLY A 62 -1.01 -7.29 8.23
N LEU A 63 -1.80 -8.34 8.00
CA LEU A 63 -1.58 -9.27 6.88
C LEU A 63 -1.64 -8.55 5.53
N ALA A 64 -1.08 -9.20 4.51
CA ALA A 64 -1.23 -8.78 3.12
C ALA A 64 -2.72 -8.66 2.76
N GLY A 65 -3.06 -7.73 1.88
CA GLY A 65 -4.45 -7.54 1.44
C GLY A 65 -5.44 -7.05 2.52
N THR A 66 -4.97 -6.61 3.70
CA THR A 66 -5.84 -6.05 4.75
C THR A 66 -6.18 -4.56 4.54
N GLY A 67 -5.67 -3.92 3.49
CA GLY A 67 -5.97 -2.54 3.10
C GLY A 67 -5.15 -1.46 3.83
N LYS A 68 -3.94 -1.80 4.31
CA LYS A 68 -3.05 -0.87 5.03
C LYS A 68 -2.66 0.34 4.16
N THR A 69 -2.21 0.08 2.94
CA THR A 69 -1.88 1.08 1.92
C THR A 69 -3.03 2.04 1.63
N THR A 70 -4.25 1.50 1.50
CA THR A 70 -5.48 2.29 1.31
C THR A 70 -5.79 3.18 2.53
N ILE A 71 -5.56 2.67 3.76
CA ILE A 71 -5.69 3.45 5.00
C ILE A 71 -4.64 4.57 5.03
N ALA A 72 -3.40 4.29 4.63
CA ALA A 72 -2.34 5.28 4.57
C ALA A 72 -2.62 6.38 3.55
N SER A 73 -3.06 6.03 2.35
CA SER A 73 -3.51 7.00 1.34
C SER A 73 -4.65 7.90 1.88
N SER A 74 -5.65 7.31 2.53
CA SER A 74 -6.76 8.07 3.14
C SER A 74 -6.28 9.04 4.20
N PHE A 75 -5.37 8.58 5.05
CA PHE A 75 -4.82 9.38 6.13
C PHE A 75 -3.98 10.55 5.59
N CYS A 76 -3.15 10.32 4.56
CA CYS A 76 -2.43 11.40 3.87
C CYS A 76 -3.41 12.45 3.33
N ARG A 77 -4.47 12.04 2.61
CA ARG A 77 -5.48 12.96 2.07
C ARG A 77 -6.20 13.74 3.17
N GLN A 78 -6.55 13.10 4.29
CA GLN A 78 -7.17 13.76 5.45
C GLN A 78 -6.24 14.79 6.11
N CYS A 79 -4.96 14.46 6.26
CA CYS A 79 -3.95 15.38 6.79
C CYS A 79 -3.75 16.59 5.86
N GLN A 80 -3.64 16.35 4.56
CA GLN A 80 -3.50 17.41 3.56
C GLN A 80 -4.71 18.35 3.55
N ALA A 81 -5.94 17.79 3.60
CA ALA A 81 -7.17 18.57 3.68
C ALA A 81 -7.25 19.41 4.98
N ALA A 82 -6.61 18.95 6.06
CA ALA A 82 -6.51 19.69 7.32
C ALA A 82 -5.33 20.68 7.35
N GLY A 83 -4.62 20.89 6.24
CA GLY A 83 -3.46 21.78 6.16
C GLY A 83 -2.22 21.27 6.91
N VAL A 84 -2.17 19.97 7.26
CA VAL A 84 -1.02 19.34 7.90
C VAL A 84 -0.01 18.93 6.83
N MET A 85 1.26 19.23 7.07
CA MET A 85 2.34 18.83 6.17
C MET A 85 2.53 17.31 6.21
N VAL A 86 2.50 16.68 5.04
CA VAL A 86 2.70 15.24 4.88
C VAL A 86 3.89 15.01 3.96
N LEU A 87 4.91 14.31 4.48
CA LEU A 87 5.95 13.69 3.69
C LEU A 87 5.59 12.21 3.56
N SER A 88 5.61 11.64 2.37
CA SER A 88 5.13 10.27 2.17
C SER A 88 5.96 9.49 1.17
N PHE A 89 6.13 8.20 1.45
CA PHE A 89 6.67 7.23 0.52
C PHE A 89 5.91 5.91 0.62
N PHE A 90 5.47 5.39 -0.52
CA PHE A 90 4.75 4.14 -0.66
C PHE A 90 5.66 3.13 -1.35
N ILE A 91 6.23 2.22 -0.57
CA ILE A 91 7.13 1.18 -1.06
C ILE A 91 6.33 0.22 -1.95
N SER A 92 6.97 -0.26 -3.01
CA SER A 92 6.42 -1.29 -3.90
C SER A 92 7.55 -2.21 -4.31
N ARG A 93 7.51 -3.46 -3.83
CA ARG A 93 8.57 -4.47 -4.09
C ARG A 93 8.88 -4.62 -5.58
N ASN A 94 7.86 -4.55 -6.43
CA ASN A 94 7.96 -4.83 -7.87
C ASN A 94 8.27 -3.59 -8.70
N THR A 95 8.66 -2.49 -8.07
CA THR A 95 8.94 -1.23 -8.75
C THR A 95 10.35 -0.79 -8.37
N PRO A 96 11.35 -0.99 -9.26
CA PRO A 96 12.78 -0.88 -8.91
C PRO A 96 13.25 0.45 -8.32
N ASP A 97 12.52 1.54 -8.57
CA ASP A 97 12.78 2.87 -7.99
C ASP A 97 12.02 3.11 -6.67
N ARG A 98 11.20 2.15 -6.22
CA ARG A 98 10.33 2.26 -5.03
C ARG A 98 10.56 1.17 -3.97
N ASN A 99 11.61 0.37 -4.12
CA ASN A 99 11.86 -0.79 -3.26
C ASN A 99 13.15 -0.69 -2.43
N THR A 100 13.82 0.47 -2.40
CA THR A 100 15.06 0.70 -1.61
C THR A 100 14.91 1.78 -0.56
N ILE A 101 15.68 1.69 0.53
CA ILE A 101 15.70 2.72 1.58
C ILE A 101 16.34 4.02 1.08
N THR A 102 17.31 3.93 0.18
CA THR A 102 17.88 5.10 -0.50
C THR A 102 16.80 5.89 -1.22
N ALA A 103 15.89 5.23 -1.95
CA ALA A 103 14.78 5.91 -2.61
C ALA A 103 13.83 6.59 -1.61
N VAL A 104 13.57 5.97 -0.46
CA VAL A 104 12.80 6.60 0.64
C VAL A 104 13.49 7.89 1.09
N VAL A 105 14.78 7.83 1.39
CA VAL A 105 15.56 8.99 1.85
C VAL A 105 15.56 10.10 0.81
N SER A 106 15.94 9.79 -0.43
CA SER A 106 15.98 10.76 -1.53
C SER A 106 14.63 11.44 -1.77
N THR A 107 13.55 10.67 -1.78
CA THR A 107 12.22 11.19 -2.11
C THR A 107 11.65 12.05 -0.98
N LEU A 108 11.80 11.62 0.27
CA LEU A 108 11.39 12.43 1.42
C LEU A 108 12.23 13.72 1.53
N SER A 109 13.52 13.65 1.19
CA SER A 109 14.41 14.82 1.19
C SER A 109 14.01 15.81 0.11
N HIS A 110 13.69 15.29 -1.08
CA HIS A 110 13.14 16.10 -2.17
C HIS A 110 11.81 16.75 -1.78
N GLN A 111 10.87 16.02 -1.17
CA GLN A 111 9.61 16.62 -0.70
C GLN A 111 9.84 17.72 0.35
N LEU A 112 10.83 17.53 1.22
CA LEU A 112 11.20 18.48 2.27
C LEU A 112 11.89 19.74 1.70
N SER A 113 12.65 19.62 0.61
CA SER A 113 13.36 20.76 -0.01
C SER A 113 12.42 21.86 -0.51
N HIS A 114 11.18 21.51 -0.85
CA HIS A 114 10.14 22.45 -1.31
C HIS A 114 9.49 23.27 -0.19
N VAL A 115 9.84 23.03 1.08
CA VAL A 115 9.17 23.67 2.20
C VAL A 115 9.64 25.12 2.41
N ASN A 116 10.95 25.36 2.44
CA ASN A 116 11.53 26.71 2.50
C ASN A 116 13.01 26.71 2.07
N SER A 117 13.57 27.91 1.86
CA SER A 117 14.95 28.08 1.39
C SER A 117 16.01 27.58 2.38
N ALA A 118 15.81 27.72 3.70
CA ALA A 118 16.80 27.27 4.68
C ALA A 118 16.95 25.73 4.68
N VAL A 119 15.84 25.02 4.50
CA VAL A 119 15.82 23.57 4.35
C VAL A 119 16.50 23.16 3.05
N LEU A 120 16.16 23.84 1.94
CA LEU A 120 16.80 23.63 0.64
C LEU A 120 18.33 23.81 0.71
N ASP A 121 18.79 24.88 1.37
CA ASP A 121 20.22 25.17 1.54
C ASP A 121 20.93 24.09 2.37
N THR A 122 20.26 23.56 3.40
CA THR A 122 20.77 22.45 4.22
C THR A 122 20.98 21.20 3.35
N ILE A 123 20.00 20.85 2.52
CA ILE A 123 20.09 19.70 1.60
C ILE A 123 21.20 19.91 0.57
N HIS A 124 21.29 21.10 -0.04
CA HIS A 124 22.37 21.40 -0.98
C HIS A 124 23.76 21.33 -0.34
N ALA A 125 23.90 21.78 0.91
CA ALA A 125 25.16 21.69 1.62
C ALA A 125 25.59 20.23 1.83
N ALA A 126 24.65 19.34 2.17
CA ALA A 126 24.91 17.90 2.27
C ALA A 126 25.29 17.28 0.91
N LEU A 127 24.60 17.65 -0.17
CA LEU A 127 24.85 17.13 -1.52
C LEU A 127 26.19 17.58 -2.12
N LYS A 128 26.76 18.69 -1.66
CA LYS A 128 28.08 19.19 -2.11
C LYS A 128 29.27 18.50 -1.44
N LYS A 129 29.05 17.66 -0.43
CA LYS A 129 30.13 16.96 0.29
C LYS A 129 30.84 15.93 -0.58
N GLN A 130 32.10 15.68 -0.24
CA GLN A 130 32.97 14.67 -0.85
C GLN A 130 33.47 13.70 0.24
N PRO A 131 33.36 12.37 0.06
CA PRO A 131 32.72 11.68 -1.07
C PRO A 131 31.21 11.93 -1.15
N PRO A 132 30.56 11.71 -2.32
CA PRO A 132 29.15 12.06 -2.50
C PRO A 132 28.25 11.28 -1.55
N ILE A 133 27.36 12.00 -0.85
CA ILE A 133 26.57 11.44 0.24
C ILE A 133 25.63 10.31 -0.18
N LEU A 134 25.16 10.29 -1.42
CA LEU A 134 24.23 9.27 -1.94
C LEU A 134 24.85 7.86 -2.00
N TYR A 135 26.18 7.74 -1.89
CA TYR A 135 26.89 6.45 -1.80
C TYR A 135 27.33 6.11 -0.36
N SER A 136 26.99 6.94 0.61
CA SER A 136 27.28 6.70 2.03
C SER A 136 26.29 5.71 2.64
N LYS A 137 26.56 5.25 3.86
CA LYS A 137 25.62 4.38 4.61
C LYS A 137 24.29 5.09 4.84
N ILE A 138 23.19 4.34 4.86
CA ILE A 138 21.83 4.87 5.06
C ILE A 138 21.71 5.75 6.30
N ALA A 139 22.37 5.40 7.41
CA ALA A 139 22.36 6.25 8.61
C ALA A 139 22.91 7.67 8.35
N VAL A 140 23.95 7.80 7.50
CA VAL A 140 24.53 9.10 7.14
C VAL A 140 23.60 9.84 6.18
N GLN A 141 23.08 9.15 5.15
CA GLN A 141 22.12 9.74 4.21
C GLN A 141 20.89 10.27 4.94
N ALA A 142 20.24 9.43 5.76
CA ALA A 142 19.05 9.80 6.52
C ALA A 142 19.34 10.94 7.50
N LYS A 143 20.52 10.97 8.12
CA LYS A 143 20.88 12.06 9.03
C LYS A 143 20.95 13.38 8.27
N GLU A 144 21.80 13.48 7.24
CA GLU A 144 22.12 14.78 6.65
C GLU A 144 21.13 15.23 5.57
N LEU A 145 20.38 14.32 4.95
CA LEU A 145 19.37 14.65 3.93
C LEU A 145 17.95 14.73 4.47
N LEU A 146 17.65 14.09 5.62
CA LEU A 146 16.33 14.18 6.26
C LEU A 146 16.35 14.82 7.64
N VAL A 147 17.12 14.28 8.59
CA VAL A 147 17.06 14.73 9.99
C VAL A 147 17.60 16.14 10.18
N ASP A 148 18.75 16.45 9.60
CA ASP A 148 19.35 17.78 9.72
C ASP A 148 18.46 18.83 9.01
N PRO A 149 17.96 18.61 7.78
CA PRO A 149 16.98 19.51 7.15
C PRO A 149 15.66 19.63 7.90
N LEU A 150 15.15 18.56 8.50
CA LEU A 150 13.99 18.63 9.41
C LEU A 150 14.34 19.54 10.60
N THR A 151 15.49 19.34 11.24
CA THR A 151 15.93 20.17 12.36
C THR A 151 16.06 21.64 11.98
N THR A 152 16.56 21.95 10.79
CA THR A 152 16.57 23.31 10.23
C THR A 152 15.16 23.86 10.08
N LEU A 153 14.24 23.09 9.49
CA LEU A 153 12.84 23.51 9.34
C LEU A 153 12.20 23.85 10.68
N LEU A 154 12.47 23.01 11.68
CA LEU A 154 11.93 23.16 13.02
C LEU A 154 12.51 24.41 13.70
N THR A 155 13.83 24.59 13.71
CA THR A 155 14.49 25.71 14.41
C THR A 155 14.32 27.07 13.75
N THR A 156 14.13 27.14 12.44
CA THR A 156 14.01 28.40 11.68
C THR A 156 12.58 28.92 11.54
N SER A 157 11.57 28.10 11.86
CA SER A 157 10.17 28.49 11.71
C SER A 157 9.70 29.38 12.86
N THR A 158 9.48 30.67 12.59
CA THR A 158 9.01 31.68 13.56
C THR A 158 7.51 31.59 13.90
N THR A 159 6.74 30.83 13.11
CA THR A 159 5.30 30.60 13.33
C THR A 159 5.04 29.39 14.24
N THR A 160 3.90 29.45 14.97
CA THR A 160 3.26 28.37 15.76
C THR A 160 3.62 26.94 15.36
N LYS A 161 3.89 26.08 16.37
CA LYS A 161 4.17 24.63 16.27
C LYS A 161 3.68 23.98 14.96
N LYS A 162 4.57 23.85 13.97
CA LYS A 162 4.27 23.13 12.73
C LYS A 162 4.28 21.63 13.01
N ARG A 163 3.19 20.97 12.62
CA ARG A 163 3.04 19.52 12.66
C ARG A 163 3.47 18.93 11.33
N ILE A 164 4.35 17.93 11.38
CA ILE A 164 4.85 17.20 10.21
C ILE A 164 4.54 15.73 10.41
N ILE A 165 3.86 15.14 9.43
CA ILE A 165 3.57 13.71 9.41
C ILE A 165 4.42 13.08 8.31
N ILE A 166 5.27 12.13 8.70
CA ILE A 166 6.02 11.28 7.78
C ILE A 166 5.25 9.96 7.66
N VAL A 167 4.93 9.55 6.44
CA VAL A 167 4.23 8.29 6.14
C VAL A 167 5.15 7.39 5.32
N ILE A 168 5.43 6.19 5.82
CA ILE A 168 6.14 5.16 5.07
C ILE A 168 5.25 3.92 5.04
N ASP A 169 4.70 3.64 3.87
CA ASP A 169 3.84 2.48 3.64
C ASP A 169 4.65 1.28 3.14
N ALA A 170 4.26 0.08 3.59
CA ALA A 170 4.83 -1.21 3.19
C ALA A 170 6.33 -1.35 3.47
N MET A 171 6.77 -1.02 4.69
CA MET A 171 8.18 -1.11 5.08
C MET A 171 8.81 -2.51 4.88
N ASP A 172 8.01 -3.57 4.97
CA ASP A 172 8.41 -4.96 4.71
C ASP A 172 8.57 -5.32 3.22
N GLU A 173 8.21 -4.42 2.31
CA GLU A 173 8.35 -4.60 0.86
C GLU A 173 9.66 -4.04 0.30
N CYS A 174 10.54 -3.51 1.16
CA CYS A 174 11.86 -3.05 0.76
C CYS A 174 12.85 -4.21 0.67
N ASP A 175 13.56 -4.31 -0.44
CA ASP A 175 14.55 -5.38 -0.70
C ASP A 175 15.65 -5.41 0.38
N ASP A 176 16.00 -4.23 0.90
CA ASP A 176 17.06 -4.03 1.88
C ASP A 176 16.57 -4.10 3.35
N PHE A 177 15.28 -4.37 3.60
CA PHE A 177 14.77 -4.44 4.97
C PHE A 177 15.42 -5.58 5.76
N ALA A 178 15.63 -6.73 5.11
CA ALA A 178 16.41 -7.84 5.66
C ALA A 178 17.90 -7.49 5.86
N ALA A 179 18.43 -6.53 5.09
CA ALA A 179 19.84 -6.14 5.04
C ALA A 179 20.25 -5.04 6.04
N SER A 180 19.38 -4.71 7.01
CA SER A 180 19.60 -3.72 8.10
C SER A 180 19.34 -2.24 7.80
N ASP A 181 19.20 -1.85 6.53
CA ASP A 181 19.05 -0.45 6.14
C ASP A 181 17.76 0.21 6.65
N GLY A 182 16.63 -0.52 6.63
CA GLY A 182 15.37 -0.02 7.21
C GLY A 182 15.49 0.24 8.72
N ARG A 183 16.33 -0.54 9.42
CA ARG A 183 16.62 -0.34 10.84
C ARG A 183 17.45 0.92 11.05
N ASP A 184 18.43 1.16 10.20
CA ASP A 184 19.30 2.33 10.29
C ASP A 184 18.55 3.63 9.97
N LEU A 185 17.64 3.62 8.99
CA LEU A 185 16.71 4.74 8.76
C LEU A 185 15.91 5.05 10.03
N LEU A 186 15.25 4.05 10.61
CA LEU A 186 14.38 4.25 11.77
C LEU A 186 15.18 4.68 13.02
N ARG A 187 16.35 4.11 13.28
CA ARG A 187 17.25 4.54 14.37
C ARG A 187 17.70 5.99 14.21
N THR A 188 17.85 6.45 12.98
CA THR A 188 18.29 7.82 12.67
C THR A 188 17.15 8.82 12.77
N LEU A 189 15.95 8.47 12.29
CA LEU A 189 14.78 9.35 12.33
C LEU A 189 14.23 9.55 13.75
N VAL A 190 14.28 8.52 14.59
CA VAL A 190 13.65 8.53 15.92
C VAL A 190 14.09 9.70 16.81
N PRO A 191 15.40 9.98 16.98
CA PRO A 191 15.83 11.14 17.76
C PRO A 191 15.24 12.47 17.26
N ALA A 192 15.07 12.61 15.93
CA ALA A 192 14.47 13.79 15.31
C ALA A 192 12.99 13.96 15.66
N LEU A 193 12.25 12.84 15.82
CA LEU A 193 10.85 12.86 16.24
C LEU A 193 10.64 13.41 17.66
N CYS A 194 11.68 13.34 18.49
CA CYS A 194 11.64 13.72 19.91
C CYS A 194 12.22 15.12 20.18
N HIS A 195 12.56 15.89 19.14
CA HIS A 195 13.13 17.23 19.32
C HIS A 195 12.13 18.17 20.01
N GLN A 196 12.61 18.91 21.03
CA GLN A 196 11.79 19.77 21.86
C GLN A 196 11.18 20.91 21.04
N GLY A 197 9.89 21.19 21.24
CA GLY A 197 9.20 22.34 20.63
C GLY A 197 8.42 22.04 19.34
N HIS A 198 8.61 20.86 18.72
CA HIS A 198 8.03 20.53 17.43
C HIS A 198 7.28 19.19 17.44
N ASP A 199 6.32 19.02 16.51
CA ASP A 199 5.47 17.83 16.45
C ASP A 199 5.69 17.07 15.13
N VAL A 200 6.82 16.36 15.05
CA VAL A 200 7.09 15.42 13.95
C VAL A 200 6.62 14.03 14.37
N LYS A 201 5.81 13.39 13.54
CA LYS A 201 5.30 12.04 13.77
C LYS A 201 5.53 11.14 12.59
N LEU A 202 5.69 9.86 12.88
CA LEU A 202 5.94 8.82 11.89
C LEU A 202 4.79 7.82 11.89
N PHE A 203 4.13 7.68 10.74
CA PHE A 203 3.17 6.63 10.48
C PHE A 203 3.79 5.57 9.58
N LEU A 204 3.88 4.34 10.10
CA LEU A 204 4.43 3.18 9.40
C LEU A 204 3.35 2.15 9.15
N THR A 205 3.39 1.50 8.00
CA THR A 205 2.67 0.25 7.77
C THR A 205 3.63 -0.87 7.41
N SER A 206 3.31 -2.09 7.85
CA SER A 206 4.02 -3.28 7.39
C SER A 206 3.23 -4.56 7.70
N ARG A 207 3.73 -5.71 7.24
CA ARG A 207 3.44 -7.01 7.88
C ARG A 207 4.00 -7.05 9.30
N TYR A 208 3.46 -7.96 10.12
CA TYR A 208 3.98 -8.14 11.48
C TYR A 208 5.35 -8.82 11.41
N GLU A 209 6.40 -8.09 11.81
CA GLU A 209 7.75 -8.62 11.91
C GLU A 209 8.28 -8.46 13.34
N PRO A 210 8.68 -9.55 14.02
CA PRO A 210 9.18 -9.49 15.38
C PRO A 210 10.36 -8.52 15.57
N GLU A 211 11.26 -8.44 14.58
CA GLU A 211 12.42 -7.55 14.64
C GLU A 211 12.02 -6.08 14.63
N LEU A 212 11.12 -5.69 13.72
CA LEU A 212 10.57 -4.34 13.64
C LEU A 212 9.86 -3.98 14.95
N ARG A 213 9.10 -4.92 15.53
CA ARG A 213 8.46 -4.73 16.84
C ARG A 213 9.49 -4.43 17.94
N VAL A 214 10.49 -5.29 18.10
CA VAL A 214 11.52 -5.14 19.15
C VAL A 214 12.24 -3.80 19.00
N MET A 215 12.55 -3.41 17.77
CA MET A 215 13.19 -2.14 17.50
C MET A 215 12.29 -0.94 17.86
N LEU A 216 11.02 -0.95 17.44
CA LEU A 216 10.07 0.11 17.79
C LEU A 216 9.80 0.18 19.30
N ASP A 217 9.81 -0.96 19.99
CA ASP A 217 9.67 -1.01 21.45
C ASP A 217 10.92 -0.47 22.18
N ARG A 218 12.14 -0.74 21.67
CA ARG A 218 13.38 -0.15 22.20
C ARG A 218 13.44 1.35 21.98
N VAL A 219 12.95 1.82 20.85
CA VAL A 219 12.77 3.24 20.54
C VAL A 219 11.84 3.88 21.57
N ARG A 220 10.67 3.28 21.80
CA ARG A 220 9.69 3.74 22.79
C ARG A 220 10.22 3.72 24.23
N ALA A 221 11.07 2.76 24.57
CA ALA A 221 11.63 2.63 25.93
C ALA A 221 12.69 3.71 26.25
N ARG A 222 13.29 4.34 25.24
CA ARG A 222 14.16 5.51 25.41
C ARG A 222 13.36 6.80 25.60
N ASP A 223 12.07 6.79 25.30
CA ASP A 223 11.14 7.87 25.59
C ASP A 223 10.58 7.68 27.01
N VAL A 224 10.77 8.68 27.87
CA VAL A 224 10.33 8.77 29.30
C VAL A 224 8.95 8.13 29.57
N PRO A 225 8.73 7.44 30.71
CA PRO A 225 7.52 6.68 30.99
C PRO A 225 6.26 7.55 30.99
N THR A 226 5.43 7.40 29.95
CA THR A 226 4.07 7.93 29.88
C THR A 226 3.14 6.89 29.24
N PRO A 227 1.81 6.97 29.46
CA PRO A 227 0.91 5.81 29.49
C PRO A 227 0.89 5.02 28.19
N ARG A 228 0.81 3.70 28.35
CA ARG A 228 0.78 2.64 27.34
C ARG A 228 -0.32 2.85 26.28
N GLY A 229 -0.07 3.72 25.31
CA GLY A 229 -0.87 3.83 24.09
C GLY A 229 -0.43 2.78 23.07
N ARG A 230 -1.06 1.60 23.08
CA ARG A 230 -0.88 0.60 22.01
C ARG A 230 -1.44 1.16 20.69
N GLY A 231 -0.56 1.62 19.81
CA GLY A 231 -0.89 1.90 18.40
C GLY A 231 -0.96 0.65 17.51
N GLU A 232 -0.92 -0.55 18.09
CA GLU A 232 -1.02 -1.83 17.36
C GLU A 232 -2.51 -2.16 17.16
N LEU A 233 -3.19 -1.46 16.24
CA LEU A 233 -4.55 -1.85 15.88
C LEU A 233 -4.51 -3.02 14.91
N ARG A 234 -4.77 -4.23 15.43
CA ARG A 234 -5.13 -5.38 14.60
C ARG A 234 -6.44 -5.04 13.87
N LEU A 235 -6.38 -4.87 12.55
CA LEU A 235 -7.53 -4.55 11.71
C LEU A 235 -8.69 -5.53 12.01
N GLY A 236 -9.85 -4.99 12.39
CA GLY A 236 -11.07 -5.74 12.69
C GLY A 236 -11.79 -6.25 11.42
N ARG A 237 -12.92 -6.93 11.60
CA ARG A 237 -13.79 -7.43 10.51
C ARG A 237 -14.45 -6.26 9.75
N HIS A 238 -14.83 -6.49 8.49
CA HIS A 238 -15.25 -5.44 7.53
C HIS A 238 -16.78 -5.39 7.29
N PRO A 239 -17.56 -4.65 8.09
CA PRO A 239 -19.02 -4.56 7.86
C PRO A 239 -19.41 -3.77 6.60
N HIS A 240 -18.47 -3.09 5.93
CA HIS A 240 -18.76 -2.13 4.84
C HIS A 240 -18.87 -2.73 3.43
N ILE A 241 -18.36 -3.96 3.23
CA ILE A 241 -18.57 -4.74 2.00
C ILE A 241 -20.08 -4.86 1.72
N ARG A 242 -20.90 -4.90 2.79
CA ARG A 242 -22.36 -5.06 2.72
C ARG A 242 -23.08 -3.91 2.01
N HIS A 243 -22.53 -2.70 1.99
CA HIS A 243 -23.29 -1.51 1.59
C HIS A 243 -22.81 -0.88 0.29
N LYS A 244 -21.53 -0.52 0.15
CA LYS A 244 -21.04 0.21 -1.04
C LYS A 244 -20.76 -0.73 -2.21
N GLY A 245 -20.00 -1.80 -1.99
CA GLY A 245 -19.59 -2.71 -3.08
C GLY A 245 -20.76 -3.37 -3.83
N PHE A 246 -21.77 -3.84 -3.10
CA PHE A 246 -22.99 -4.36 -3.74
C PHE A 246 -23.88 -3.27 -4.33
N ALA A 247 -23.85 -2.03 -3.81
CA ALA A 247 -24.57 -0.91 -4.42
C ALA A 247 -24.02 -0.57 -5.81
N ASP A 248 -22.69 -0.49 -5.94
CA ASP A 248 -22.02 -0.21 -7.22
C ASP A 248 -22.33 -1.31 -8.27
N ILE A 249 -22.55 -2.55 -7.84
CA ILE A 249 -23.00 -3.63 -8.73
C ILE A 249 -24.48 -3.45 -9.08
N ARG A 250 -25.37 -3.16 -8.12
CA ARG A 250 -26.79 -2.92 -8.43
C ARG A 250 -26.99 -1.78 -9.43
N GLU A 251 -26.21 -0.72 -9.31
CA GLU A 251 -26.26 0.43 -10.22
C GLU A 251 -25.87 0.03 -11.66
N ARG A 252 -24.84 -0.80 -11.81
CA ARG A 252 -24.40 -1.31 -13.12
C ARG A 252 -25.34 -2.35 -13.73
N TYR A 253 -26.14 -3.03 -12.90
CA TYR A 253 -27.02 -4.13 -13.32
C TYR A 253 -28.48 -3.85 -12.91
N PRO A 254 -29.20 -2.98 -13.63
CA PRO A 254 -30.56 -2.56 -13.27
C PRO A 254 -31.60 -3.68 -13.29
N LYS A 255 -31.29 -4.83 -13.91
CA LYS A 255 -32.16 -6.03 -13.92
C LYS A 255 -32.10 -6.85 -12.63
N ILE A 256 -31.19 -6.54 -11.71
CA ILE A 256 -31.05 -7.24 -10.44
C ILE A 256 -32.03 -6.66 -9.41
N PRO A 257 -32.65 -7.48 -8.54
CA PRO A 257 -33.53 -6.98 -7.50
C PRO A 257 -32.86 -5.93 -6.60
N SER A 258 -33.57 -4.86 -6.25
CA SER A 258 -33.06 -3.81 -5.35
C SER A 258 -32.67 -4.34 -3.96
N ALA A 259 -33.34 -5.41 -3.50
CA ALA A 259 -33.06 -6.10 -2.26
C ALA A 259 -31.86 -7.08 -2.33
N TRP A 260 -31.20 -7.21 -3.49
CA TRP A 260 -30.04 -8.07 -3.65
C TRP A 260 -28.73 -7.38 -3.20
N PRO A 261 -27.78 -8.11 -2.60
CA PRO A 261 -27.93 -9.48 -2.14
C PRO A 261 -28.76 -9.56 -0.85
N PRO A 262 -29.44 -10.69 -0.60
CA PRO A 262 -30.03 -10.96 0.70
C PRO A 262 -29.01 -10.77 1.83
N LEU A 263 -29.46 -10.21 2.95
CA LEU A 263 -28.58 -9.86 4.08
C LEU A 263 -27.76 -11.04 4.59
N TYR A 264 -28.29 -12.27 4.51
CA TYR A 264 -27.57 -13.48 4.92
C TYR A 264 -26.37 -13.79 4.01
N GLN A 265 -26.50 -13.67 2.68
CA GLN A 265 -25.38 -13.86 1.74
C GLN A 265 -24.33 -12.76 1.91
N ALA A 266 -24.77 -11.51 2.11
CA ALA A 266 -23.86 -10.41 2.40
C ALA A 266 -23.09 -10.61 3.71
N ASN A 267 -23.78 -11.09 4.76
CA ASN A 267 -23.17 -11.40 6.05
C ASN A 267 -22.18 -12.56 5.94
N GLU A 268 -22.55 -13.60 5.23
CA GLU A 268 -21.70 -14.76 5.00
C GLU A 268 -20.42 -14.37 4.26
N LEU A 269 -20.52 -13.53 3.21
CA LEU A 269 -19.33 -13.01 2.54
C LEU A 269 -18.44 -12.21 3.49
N VAL A 270 -19.01 -11.36 4.35
CA VAL A 270 -18.24 -10.61 5.36
C VAL A 270 -17.56 -11.54 6.35
N GLU A 271 -18.23 -12.61 6.76
CA GLU A 271 -17.68 -13.61 7.66
C GLU A 271 -16.51 -14.36 7.02
N MET A 272 -16.67 -14.82 5.77
CA MET A 272 -15.63 -15.49 4.98
C MET A 272 -14.43 -14.57 4.70
N SER A 273 -14.69 -13.29 4.42
CA SER A 273 -13.64 -12.28 4.21
C SER A 273 -12.75 -12.09 5.43
N GLY A 274 -13.28 -12.36 6.63
CA GLY A 274 -12.56 -12.18 7.89
C GLY A 274 -11.93 -10.79 8.00
N LYS A 275 -10.59 -10.74 7.96
CA LYS A 275 -9.80 -9.49 7.98
C LYS A 275 -9.20 -9.13 6.62
N LEU A 276 -9.26 -10.02 5.63
CA LEU A 276 -8.68 -9.82 4.31
C LEU A 276 -9.64 -9.00 3.44
N PHE A 277 -9.30 -7.72 3.25
CA PHE A 277 -10.09 -6.87 2.36
C PHE A 277 -9.93 -7.31 0.90
N VAL A 278 -8.73 -7.77 0.52
CA VAL A 278 -8.43 -8.29 -0.82
C VAL A 278 -9.43 -9.37 -1.22
N PHE A 279 -9.78 -10.28 -0.29
CA PHE A 279 -10.75 -11.33 -0.56
C PHE A 279 -12.10 -10.72 -0.98
N ALA A 280 -12.62 -9.79 -0.19
CA ALA A 280 -13.91 -9.18 -0.45
C ALA A 280 -13.91 -8.35 -1.74
N SER A 281 -12.86 -7.57 -1.97
CA SER A 281 -12.74 -6.77 -3.19
C SER A 281 -12.63 -7.65 -4.42
N THR A 282 -11.87 -8.75 -4.35
CA THR A 282 -11.75 -9.71 -5.46
C THR A 282 -13.08 -10.38 -5.75
N VAL A 283 -13.83 -10.78 -4.72
CA VAL A 283 -15.19 -11.33 -4.89
C VAL A 283 -16.12 -10.30 -5.56
N LEU A 284 -16.14 -9.05 -5.09
CA LEU A 284 -17.00 -8.01 -5.66
C LEU A 284 -16.62 -7.64 -7.11
N LEU A 285 -15.32 -7.58 -7.40
CA LEU A 285 -14.81 -7.35 -8.76
C LEU A 285 -15.26 -8.47 -9.69
N TRP A 286 -15.08 -9.72 -9.28
CA TRP A 286 -15.47 -10.90 -10.05
C TRP A 286 -17.00 -10.99 -10.23
N ILE A 287 -17.78 -10.77 -9.18
CA ILE A 287 -19.26 -10.78 -9.28
C ILE A 287 -19.75 -9.68 -10.22
N GLY A 288 -19.07 -8.54 -10.27
CA GLY A 288 -19.45 -7.37 -11.04
C GLY A 288 -18.94 -7.32 -12.48
N GLU A 289 -18.41 -8.41 -13.05
CA GLU A 289 -17.98 -8.39 -14.46
C GLU A 289 -19.17 -8.62 -15.43
N PRO A 290 -19.19 -7.95 -16.60
CA PRO A 290 -20.34 -7.99 -17.53
C PRO A 290 -20.70 -9.37 -18.08
N LYS A 291 -19.79 -10.34 -17.98
CA LYS A 291 -19.85 -11.62 -18.68
C LYS A 291 -20.84 -12.62 -18.06
N ALA A 292 -21.32 -12.40 -16.83
CA ALA A 292 -22.30 -13.26 -16.21
C ALA A 292 -23.20 -12.52 -15.21
N SER A 293 -24.26 -13.20 -14.77
CA SER A 293 -25.17 -12.69 -13.75
C SER A 293 -24.44 -12.56 -12.39
N PRO A 294 -24.43 -11.37 -11.78
CA PRO A 294 -23.89 -11.17 -10.43
C PRO A 294 -24.57 -12.05 -9.37
N VAL A 295 -25.86 -12.35 -9.54
CA VAL A 295 -26.62 -13.21 -8.64
C VAL A 295 -26.10 -14.64 -8.65
N SER A 296 -25.85 -15.18 -9.85
CA SER A 296 -25.33 -16.54 -10.03
C SER A 296 -23.91 -16.64 -9.49
N ARG A 297 -23.04 -15.67 -9.83
CA ARG A 297 -21.65 -15.63 -9.34
C ARG A 297 -21.56 -15.55 -7.82
N LEU A 298 -22.36 -14.70 -7.17
CA LEU A 298 -22.37 -14.64 -5.71
C LEU A 298 -22.75 -16.00 -5.09
N THR A 299 -23.73 -16.68 -5.68
CA THR A 299 -24.16 -18.00 -5.21
C THR A 299 -23.06 -19.05 -5.39
N GLU A 300 -22.41 -19.03 -6.55
CA GLU A 300 -21.34 -19.95 -6.91
C GLU A 300 -20.12 -19.80 -6.00
N VAL A 301 -19.63 -18.58 -5.77
CA VAL A 301 -18.45 -18.37 -4.92
C VAL A 301 -18.74 -18.77 -3.47
N LEU A 302 -19.93 -18.45 -2.95
CA LEU A 302 -20.33 -18.87 -1.61
C LEU A 302 -20.41 -20.41 -1.50
N ALA A 303 -20.93 -21.09 -2.53
CA ALA A 303 -20.97 -22.55 -2.58
C ALA A 303 -19.56 -23.16 -2.64
N ALA A 304 -18.71 -22.71 -3.57
CA ALA A 304 -17.35 -23.22 -3.74
C ALA A 304 -16.52 -23.08 -2.45
N ILE A 305 -16.68 -21.97 -1.73
CA ILE A 305 -15.99 -21.75 -0.45
C ILE A 305 -16.54 -22.66 0.67
N ARG A 306 -17.85 -22.95 0.67
CA ARG A 306 -18.44 -23.93 1.60
C ARG A 306 -17.92 -25.34 1.35
N ASP A 307 -17.80 -25.72 0.09
CA ASP A 307 -17.36 -27.05 -0.33
C ASP A 307 -15.85 -27.26 -0.14
N SER A 308 -15.08 -26.17 -0.12
CA SER A 308 -13.64 -26.17 0.17
C SER A 308 -13.30 -26.32 1.67
N ARG A 309 -14.29 -26.51 2.55
CA ARG A 309 -14.06 -26.70 3.99
C ARG A 309 -13.39 -28.05 4.26
N PRO A 310 -12.18 -28.12 4.85
CA PRO A 310 -11.61 -29.39 5.26
C PRO A 310 -12.37 -29.98 6.46
N VAL A 311 -12.51 -31.31 6.44
CA VAL A 311 -12.94 -32.11 7.59
C VAL A 311 -11.74 -32.25 8.53
N GLY A 312 -11.55 -31.32 9.48
CA GLY A 312 -10.47 -31.41 10.47
C GLY A 312 -10.28 -30.19 11.39
N GLN A 313 -9.79 -30.41 12.61
CA GLN A 313 -9.62 -29.41 13.68
C GLN A 313 -8.23 -28.73 13.69
N HIS A 314 -7.66 -28.38 12.53
CA HIS A 314 -6.43 -27.57 12.51
C HIS A 314 -6.75 -26.07 12.46
N GLU A 315 -5.93 -25.26 13.13
CA GLU A 315 -6.05 -23.79 13.12
C GLU A 315 -6.02 -23.28 11.68
N ARG A 316 -7.13 -22.68 11.25
CA ARG A 316 -7.33 -22.17 9.88
C ARG A 316 -6.25 -21.16 9.51
N SER A 317 -5.56 -21.38 8.39
CA SER A 317 -4.75 -20.32 7.77
C SER A 317 -5.68 -19.18 7.32
N PRO A 318 -5.33 -17.90 7.56
CA PRO A 318 -6.16 -16.76 7.16
C PRO A 318 -6.34 -16.65 5.64
N TYR A 319 -5.56 -17.40 4.85
CA TYR A 319 -5.59 -17.39 3.39
C TYR A 319 -6.36 -18.57 2.78
N GLU A 320 -6.85 -19.55 3.55
CA GLU A 320 -7.57 -20.72 2.99
C GLU A 320 -8.79 -20.32 2.14
N TYR A 321 -9.58 -19.35 2.62
CA TYR A 321 -10.70 -18.83 1.84
C TYR A 321 -10.22 -18.08 0.59
N LEU A 322 -9.09 -17.38 0.69
CA LEU A 322 -8.49 -16.69 -0.45
C LEU A 322 -8.00 -17.69 -1.50
N ASP A 323 -7.45 -18.82 -1.10
CA ASP A 323 -7.05 -19.90 -2.01
C ASP A 323 -8.28 -20.50 -2.70
N ALA A 324 -9.34 -20.82 -1.95
CA ALA A 324 -10.60 -21.31 -2.52
C ALA A 324 -11.23 -20.31 -3.51
N LEU A 325 -11.17 -19.02 -3.18
CA LEU A 325 -11.61 -17.94 -4.07
C LEU A 325 -10.78 -17.91 -5.35
N TYR A 326 -9.46 -17.87 -5.25
CA TYR A 326 -8.58 -17.86 -6.42
C TYR A 326 -8.79 -19.11 -7.28
N LEU A 327 -8.88 -20.30 -6.68
CA LEU A 327 -9.18 -21.53 -7.40
C LEU A 327 -10.53 -21.46 -8.12
N THR A 328 -11.55 -20.85 -7.51
CA THR A 328 -12.87 -20.68 -8.14
C THR A 328 -12.82 -19.70 -9.32
N VAL A 329 -12.13 -18.57 -9.15
CA VAL A 329 -11.91 -17.60 -10.23
C VAL A 329 -11.13 -18.24 -11.38
N LEU A 330 -10.07 -18.99 -11.07
CA LEU A 330 -9.23 -19.67 -12.05
C LEU A 330 -9.99 -20.77 -12.79
N ARG A 331 -10.77 -21.61 -12.09
CA ARG A 331 -11.63 -22.64 -12.72
C ARG A 331 -12.68 -22.03 -13.64
N ASN A 332 -13.24 -20.88 -13.30
CA ASN A 332 -14.21 -20.19 -14.15
C ASN A 332 -13.56 -19.45 -15.34
N ALA A 333 -12.32 -19.03 -15.19
CA ALA A 333 -11.54 -18.47 -16.30
C ALA A 333 -11.06 -19.56 -17.28
N THR A 334 -10.82 -20.78 -16.78
CA THR A 334 -10.50 -21.98 -17.57
C THR A 334 -11.55 -23.07 -17.32
N PRO A 335 -12.80 -22.91 -17.79
CA PRO A 335 -13.78 -23.98 -17.66
C PRO A 335 -13.19 -25.24 -18.32
N ASP A 336 -13.34 -26.40 -17.69
CA ASP A 336 -12.90 -27.72 -18.21
C ASP A 336 -13.71 -28.15 -19.46
N ALA A 337 -14.06 -27.21 -20.33
CA ALA A 337 -14.46 -27.47 -21.69
C ALA A 337 -13.18 -27.78 -22.50
N ASP A 338 -12.91 -29.08 -22.56
CA ASP A 338 -11.89 -29.76 -23.37
C ASP A 338 -10.46 -29.83 -22.78
N PRO A 339 -10.03 -31.00 -22.27
CA PRO A 339 -8.63 -31.29 -21.93
C PRO A 339 -7.64 -31.08 -23.09
N GLU A 340 -8.11 -31.09 -24.34
CA GLU A 340 -7.31 -30.81 -25.55
C GLU A 340 -7.29 -29.32 -25.94
N SER A 341 -8.00 -28.45 -25.19
CA SER A 341 -7.91 -27.00 -25.37
C SER A 341 -6.50 -26.51 -25.00
N VAL A 342 -5.65 -26.44 -26.02
CA VAL A 342 -4.29 -25.89 -25.97
C VAL A 342 -4.26 -24.54 -25.24
N THR A 343 -5.30 -23.72 -25.40
CA THR A 343 -5.47 -22.42 -24.75
C THR A 343 -5.56 -22.53 -23.22
N ASN A 344 -6.34 -23.46 -22.67
CA ASN A 344 -6.49 -23.65 -21.22
C ASN A 344 -5.20 -24.18 -20.57
N SER A 345 -4.51 -25.11 -21.25
CA SER A 345 -3.21 -25.64 -20.80
C SER A 345 -2.14 -24.54 -20.74
N ARG A 346 -2.09 -23.69 -21.78
CA ARG A 346 -1.14 -22.58 -21.85
C ARG A 346 -1.49 -21.44 -20.88
N LEU A 347 -2.78 -21.18 -20.62
CA LEU A 347 -3.19 -20.22 -19.58
C LEU A 347 -2.71 -20.65 -18.19
N ARG A 348 -2.80 -21.96 -17.88
CA ARG A 348 -2.27 -22.55 -16.65
C ARG A 348 -0.75 -22.40 -16.57
N GLN A 349 -0.01 -22.55 -17.67
CA GLN A 349 1.44 -22.31 -17.72
C GLN A 349 1.81 -20.85 -17.48
N VAL A 350 1.09 -19.89 -18.07
CA VAL A 350 1.31 -18.45 -17.80
C VAL A 350 1.02 -18.11 -16.35
N LEU A 351 -0.08 -18.63 -15.79
CA LEU A 351 -0.40 -18.45 -14.37
C LEU A 351 0.68 -19.06 -13.47
N PHE A 352 1.19 -20.25 -13.81
CA PHE A 352 2.31 -20.86 -13.10
C PHE A 352 3.57 -20.00 -13.17
N MET A 353 3.89 -19.45 -14.34
CA MET A 353 5.05 -18.57 -14.55
C MET A 353 4.94 -17.26 -13.77
N VAL A 354 3.74 -16.65 -13.75
CA VAL A 354 3.45 -15.44 -12.95
C VAL A 354 3.52 -15.72 -11.45
N MET A 355 3.06 -16.89 -11.00
CA MET A 355 3.08 -17.27 -9.58
C MET A 355 4.46 -17.73 -9.09
N TYR A 356 5.27 -18.35 -9.96
CA TYR A 356 6.54 -18.95 -9.58
C TYR A 356 7.69 -17.92 -9.52
N ASP A 357 7.73 -16.96 -10.45
CA ASP A 357 8.89 -16.08 -10.61
C ASP A 357 8.72 -14.70 -9.94
N GLY A 358 7.52 -14.33 -9.50
CA GLY A 358 7.27 -13.02 -8.87
C GLY A 358 7.46 -11.79 -9.78
N TYR A 359 7.99 -11.97 -10.99
CA TYR A 359 8.20 -10.91 -11.97
C TYR A 359 6.92 -10.54 -12.74
N SER A 360 6.90 -9.31 -13.25
CA SER A 360 5.96 -8.90 -14.29
C SER A 360 6.33 -9.59 -15.60
N VAL A 361 5.59 -10.63 -15.99
CA VAL A 361 5.71 -11.23 -17.33
C VAL A 361 5.19 -10.22 -18.36
N SER A 362 6.01 -9.83 -19.33
CA SER A 362 5.61 -8.87 -20.37
C SER A 362 4.52 -9.46 -21.27
N PHE A 363 3.74 -8.59 -21.90
CA PHE A 363 2.68 -8.99 -22.84
C PHE A 363 3.24 -9.87 -23.96
N ASP A 364 4.43 -9.54 -24.48
CA ASP A 364 5.11 -10.29 -25.53
C ASP A 364 5.50 -11.71 -25.09
N ILE A 365 5.92 -11.88 -23.83
CA ILE A 365 6.24 -13.21 -23.28
C ILE A 365 4.96 -14.02 -23.09
N ILE A 366 3.88 -13.39 -22.65
CA ILE A 366 2.57 -14.06 -22.54
C ILE A 366 2.07 -14.47 -23.93
N ALA A 367 2.16 -13.60 -24.94
CA ALA A 367 1.80 -13.90 -26.33
C ALA A 367 2.62 -15.07 -26.89
N ALA A 368 3.94 -15.04 -26.67
CA ALA A 368 4.86 -16.08 -27.12
C ALA A 368 4.61 -17.44 -26.45
N VAL A 369 4.34 -17.45 -25.13
CA VAL A 369 4.04 -18.69 -24.39
C VAL A 369 2.66 -19.24 -24.78
N LEU A 370 1.68 -18.37 -25.00
CA LEU A 370 0.34 -18.77 -25.42
C LEU A 370 0.26 -19.11 -26.92
N TRP A 371 1.29 -18.78 -27.71
CA TRP A 371 1.29 -18.77 -29.18
C TRP A 371 0.03 -18.12 -29.76
N LEU A 372 -0.33 -16.98 -29.21
CA LEU A 372 -1.47 -16.18 -29.65
C LEU A 372 -0.92 -14.94 -30.34
N ALA A 373 -1.58 -14.51 -31.42
CA ALA A 373 -1.31 -13.19 -31.97
C ALA A 373 -1.83 -12.12 -30.99
N ASP A 374 -1.27 -10.90 -31.01
CA ASP A 374 -1.62 -9.84 -30.04
C ASP A 374 -3.13 -9.56 -29.93
N HIS A 375 -3.85 -9.69 -31.06
CA HIS A 375 -5.30 -9.49 -31.13
C HIS A 375 -6.13 -10.62 -30.47
N GLU A 376 -5.54 -11.80 -30.26
CA GLU A 376 -6.16 -12.93 -29.55
C GLU A 376 -5.82 -12.94 -28.06
N LEU A 377 -4.75 -12.24 -27.67
CA LEU A 377 -4.28 -12.14 -26.29
C LEU A 377 -5.14 -11.22 -25.43
N ASP A 378 -5.56 -10.08 -25.99
CA ASP A 378 -6.33 -9.04 -25.29
C ASP A 378 -7.68 -9.54 -24.75
N PRO A 379 -8.50 -10.30 -25.50
CA PRO A 379 -9.75 -10.88 -24.99
C PRO A 379 -9.53 -11.87 -23.84
N LEU A 380 -8.44 -12.64 -23.90
CA LEU A 380 -8.08 -13.69 -22.96
C LEU A 380 -7.49 -13.11 -21.67
N LEU A 381 -6.59 -12.13 -21.76
CA LEU A 381 -6.11 -11.38 -20.60
C LEU A 381 -7.21 -10.48 -20.03
N GLY A 382 -8.11 -9.97 -20.87
CA GLY A 382 -9.31 -9.25 -20.44
C GLY A 382 -10.32 -10.11 -19.67
N SER A 383 -10.29 -11.45 -19.80
CA SER A 383 -11.05 -12.37 -18.93
C SER A 383 -10.38 -12.60 -17.59
N LEU A 384 -9.06 -12.52 -17.51
CA LEU A 384 -8.28 -12.65 -16.27
C LEU A 384 -8.12 -11.33 -15.48
N ARG A 385 -8.11 -10.18 -16.17
CA ARG A 385 -7.87 -8.84 -15.59
C ARG A 385 -9.12 -8.18 -14.99
N GLY A 386 -10.29 -8.79 -15.12
CA GLY A 386 -11.53 -8.15 -14.70
C GLY A 386 -11.84 -6.89 -15.51
N GLY A 387 -12.12 -7.07 -16.81
CA GLY A 387 -12.93 -6.14 -17.60
C GLY A 387 -12.19 -5.13 -18.48
N GLY A 388 -12.89 -4.68 -19.54
CA GLY A 388 -12.41 -3.63 -20.43
C GLY A 388 -12.15 -2.32 -19.68
N ALA A 389 -10.89 -1.90 -19.67
CA ALA A 389 -10.42 -0.51 -19.72
C ALA A 389 -8.87 -0.53 -19.75
N ASN A 390 -8.34 0.08 -20.82
CA ASN A 390 -6.97 0.43 -21.21
C ASN A 390 -5.76 -0.34 -20.60
N PRO A 391 -4.84 -0.88 -21.45
CA PRO A 391 -3.73 -1.76 -21.03
C PRO A 391 -2.74 -1.18 -20.01
N GLU A 392 -2.62 0.15 -19.91
CA GLU A 392 -1.55 0.80 -19.15
C GLU A 392 -1.88 1.05 -17.66
N GLN A 393 -3.13 0.91 -17.22
CA GLN A 393 -3.52 1.34 -15.85
C GLN A 393 -3.79 0.20 -14.86
N ASN A 394 -3.92 -1.06 -15.29
CA ASN A 394 -4.46 -2.14 -14.45
C ASN A 394 -3.47 -3.24 -14.00
N VAL A 395 -2.16 -3.11 -14.26
CA VAL A 395 -1.17 -4.09 -13.79
C VAL A 395 -0.96 -4.04 -12.26
N HIS A 396 -1.43 -2.99 -11.58
CA HIS A 396 -1.16 -2.75 -10.15
C HIS A 396 -2.30 -3.14 -9.17
N ARG A 397 -3.45 -3.66 -9.63
CA ARG A 397 -4.66 -3.75 -8.77
C ARG A 397 -5.03 -5.12 -8.20
N ALA A 398 -4.31 -6.20 -8.50
CA ALA A 398 -4.57 -7.48 -7.84
C ALA A 398 -3.33 -8.38 -7.82
N ARG A 399 -2.44 -8.18 -6.83
CA ARG A 399 -1.43 -9.19 -6.44
C ARG A 399 -1.25 -9.18 -4.90
N PRO A 400 -1.14 -10.36 -4.26
CA PRO A 400 -0.97 -10.51 -2.81
C PRO A 400 0.40 -10.05 -2.27
#